data_AF-A0A969MYV4-F1
#
_entry.id   AF-A0A969MYV4-F1
#
_cell.length_a   1.000
_cell.length_b   1.000
_cell.length_c   1.000
_cell.angle_alpha   90.00
_cell.angle_beta   90.00
_cell.angle_gamma   90.00
#
_symmetry.space_group_name_H-M   'P 1'
#
loop_
_entity.id
_entity.type
_entity.pdbx_description
1 polymer ?
#
loop_
_entity_poly.entity_id
_entity_poly.type
_entity_poly.pdbx_seq_one_letter_code
_entity_poly.pdbx_strand_id
1 'polypeptide(L)'
;KPYDLASLILVAAQSPAAIRRKIRQYLTAWWQVKPLLNGNDLKQMGYKPGRQFKVMLDDLLRLTLDGEVGDRAAAIRCIQERYPL
;
A
#
# COMPACT_ATOMS: atom_id res chain seq x y z
N LYS A 1 13.46 3.84 3.21
CA LYS A 1 13.80 3.23 4.52
C LYS A 1 12.53 3.26 5.36
N PRO A 2 11.95 2.12 5.76
CA PRO A 2 10.81 2.15 6.67
C PRO A 2 11.29 2.74 8.00
N TYR A 3 10.56 3.72 8.54
CA TYR A 3 10.87 4.30 9.85
C TYR A 3 10.65 3.25 10.93
N ASP A 4 11.60 3.12 11.84
CA ASP A 4 11.54 2.14 12.92
C ASP A 4 10.41 2.50 13.89
N LEU A 5 9.66 1.48 14.32
CA LEU A 5 8.45 1.65 15.13
C LEU A 5 8.76 2.34 16.46
N ALA A 6 9.93 2.05 17.03
CA ALA A 6 10.44 2.67 18.25
C ALA A 6 10.64 4.19 18.10
N SER A 7 11.14 4.65 16.94
CA SER A 7 11.29 6.08 16.66
C SER A 7 9.94 6.79 16.54
N LEU A 8 8.94 6.15 15.91
CA LEU A 8 7.58 6.69 15.81
C LEU A 8 6.90 6.81 17.17
N ILE A 9 7.10 5.84 18.07
CA ILE A 9 6.58 5.87 19.44
C ILE A 9 7.25 6.98 20.25
N LEU A 10 8.57 7.15 20.12
CA LEU A 10 9.32 8.20 20.82
C LEU A 10 8.86 9.61 20.39
N VAL A 11 8.62 9.82 19.09
CA VAL A 11 8.07 11.07 18.57
C VAL A 11 6.62 11.26 19.06
N ALA A 12 5.80 10.21 19.07
CA ALA A 12 4.43 10.28 19.56
C ALA A 12 4.32 10.64 21.05
N ALA A 13 5.29 10.21 21.87
CA ALA A 13 5.35 10.49 23.30
C ALA A 13 5.73 11.94 23.61
N GLN A 14 6.59 12.55 22.77
CA GLN A 14 7.05 13.94 22.93
C GLN A 14 6.21 14.96 22.15
N SER A 15 5.27 14.51 21.32
CA SER A 15 4.52 15.40 20.43
C SER A 15 3.15 15.84 20.97
N PRO A 16 2.67 17.03 20.56
CA PRO A 16 1.31 17.51 20.86
C PRO A 16 0.22 16.52 20.44
N ALA A 17 -0.94 16.59 21.12
CA ALA A 17 -2.06 15.67 20.91
C ALA A 17 -2.52 15.52 19.44
N ALA A 18 -2.37 16.59 18.63
CA ALA A 18 -2.67 16.57 17.20
C ALA A 18 -1.76 15.62 16.40
N ILE A 19 -0.45 15.63 16.68
CA ILE A 19 0.52 14.75 16.02
C ILE A 19 0.39 13.33 16.54
N ARG A 20 0.18 13.16 17.86
CA ARG A 20 -0.11 11.85 18.45
C ARG A 20 -1.35 11.20 17.83
N ARG A 21 -2.40 11.96 17.50
CA ARG A 21 -3.60 11.46 16.81
C ARG A 21 -3.28 10.96 15.40
N LYS A 22 -2.45 11.68 14.65
CA LYS A 22 -1.99 11.27 13.31
C LYS A 22 -1.14 10.00 13.37
N ILE A 23 -0.20 9.90 14.31
CA ILE A 23 0.64 8.71 14.47
C ILE A 23 -0.22 7.50 14.91
N ARG A 24 -1.19 7.72 15.80
CA ARG A 24 -2.14 6.67 16.20
C ARG A 24 -2.97 6.21 15.00
N GLN A 25 -3.54 7.12 14.22
CA GLN A 25 -4.25 6.78 12.97
C GLN A 25 -3.36 6.01 11.99
N TYR A 26 -2.11 6.42 11.84
CA TYR A 26 -1.14 5.71 11.01
C TYR A 26 -0.91 4.28 11.53
N LEU A 27 -0.68 4.10 12.82
CA LEU A 27 -0.41 2.78 13.42
C LEU A 27 -1.65 1.88 13.46
N THR A 28 -2.84 2.42 13.72
CA THR A 28 -4.07 1.62 13.89
C THR A 28 -4.78 1.34 12.58
N ALA A 29 -4.80 2.30 11.66
CA ALA A 29 -5.53 2.16 10.41
C ALA A 29 -4.59 1.91 9.24
N TRP A 30 -3.57 2.76 9.05
CA TRP A 30 -2.80 2.76 7.79
C TRP A 30 -1.67 1.72 7.73
N TRP A 31 -1.06 1.37 8.86
CA TRP A 31 -0.03 0.34 8.93
C TRP A 31 -0.56 -1.07 8.60
N GLN A 32 -1.85 -1.31 8.87
CA GLN A 32 -2.52 -2.55 8.52
C GLN A 32 -3.06 -2.58 7.09
N VAL A 33 -3.10 -1.43 6.38
CA VAL A 33 -3.44 -1.40 4.95
C VAL A 33 -2.27 -2.03 4.19
N LYS A 34 -2.27 -3.36 4.14
CA LYS A 34 -1.47 -4.10 3.20
C LYS A 34 -1.98 -3.75 1.80
N PRO A 35 -1.08 -3.58 0.81
CA PRO A 35 -1.51 -3.49 -0.57
C PRO A 35 -2.38 -4.71 -0.89
N LEU A 36 -3.59 -4.47 -1.42
CA LEU A 36 -4.58 -5.51 -1.70
C LEU A 36 -4.04 -6.57 -2.69
N LEU A 37 -3.04 -6.19 -3.49
CA LEU A 37 -2.27 -7.10 -4.32
C LEU A 37 -0.82 -7.18 -3.84
N ASN A 38 -0.32 -8.41 -3.77
CA ASN A 38 1.10 -8.67 -3.55
C ASN A 38 1.78 -9.09 -4.85
N GLY A 39 3.10 -9.00 -4.93
CA GLY A 39 3.85 -9.50 -6.09
C GLY A 39 3.60 -10.99 -6.37
N ASN A 40 3.24 -11.78 -5.36
CA ASN A 40 2.88 -13.18 -5.56
C ASN A 40 1.57 -13.35 -6.36
N ASP A 41 0.64 -12.40 -6.24
CA ASP A 41 -0.63 -12.42 -6.96
C ASP A 41 -0.44 -12.09 -8.43
N LEU A 42 0.37 -11.07 -8.73
CA LEU A 42 0.80 -10.78 -10.09
C LEU A 42 1.48 -11.98 -10.76
N LYS A 43 2.25 -12.75 -9.99
CA LYS A 43 2.89 -13.98 -10.48
C LYS A 43 1.86 -15.08 -10.78
N GLN A 44 0.84 -15.25 -9.93
CA GLN A 44 -0.28 -16.16 -10.22
C GLN A 44 -1.09 -15.76 -11.45
N MET A 45 -1.17 -14.46 -11.75
CA MET A 45 -1.83 -13.95 -12.94
C MET A 45 -1.03 -14.14 -14.24
N GLY A 46 0.18 -14.71 -14.17
CA GLY A 46 1.00 -14.98 -15.35
C GLY A 46 1.96 -13.85 -15.72
N TYR A 47 2.04 -12.77 -14.95
CA TYR A 47 3.01 -11.71 -15.19
C TYR A 47 4.42 -12.16 -14.78
N LYS A 48 5.40 -11.87 -15.64
CA LYS A 48 6.81 -12.21 -15.38
C LYS A 48 7.39 -11.27 -14.31
N PRO A 49 7.91 -11.80 -13.19
CA PRO A 49 8.47 -10.97 -12.14
C PRO A 49 9.66 -10.17 -12.68
N GLY A 50 9.59 -8.85 -12.53
CA GLY A 50 10.59 -7.95 -13.07
C GLY A 50 10.36 -6.50 -12.63
N ARG A 51 11.15 -5.57 -13.19
CA ARG A 51 11.09 -4.14 -12.85
C ARG A 51 9.69 -3.54 -13.09
N GLN A 52 8.90 -4.13 -13.99
CA GLN A 52 7.51 -3.76 -14.27
C GLN A 52 6.54 -4.03 -13.09
N PHE A 53 6.79 -5.03 -12.24
CA PHE A 53 5.95 -5.28 -11.06
C PHE A 53 5.95 -4.08 -10.12
N LYS A 54 7.10 -3.44 -9.96
CA LYS A 54 7.21 -2.27 -9.09
C LYS A 54 6.39 -1.11 -9.63
N VAL A 55 6.35 -0.93 -10.95
CA VAL A 55 5.54 0.12 -11.61
C VAL A 55 4.05 -0.19 -11.46
N MET A 56 3.64 -1.43 -11.75
CA MET A 56 2.25 -1.88 -11.62
C MET A 56 1.75 -1.76 -10.17
N LEU A 57 2.57 -2.15 -9.19
CA LEU A 57 2.21 -2.04 -7.78
C LEU A 57 2.17 -0.59 -7.30
N ASP A 58 3.04 0.29 -7.80
CA ASP A 58 3.01 1.72 -7.48
C ASP A 58 1.76 2.39 -8.05
N ASP A 59 1.42 2.10 -9.31
CA ASP A 59 0.19 2.60 -9.94
C ASP A 59 -1.07 2.05 -9.26
N LEU A 60 -1.07 0.77 -8.89
CA LEU A 60 -2.18 0.19 -8.14
C LEU A 60 -2.32 0.81 -6.76
N LEU A 61 -1.21 1.07 -6.08
CA LEU A 61 -1.19 1.75 -4.79
C LEU A 61 -1.76 3.17 -4.91
N ARG A 62 -1.40 3.90 -5.97
CA ARG A 62 -1.97 5.23 -6.26
C ARG A 62 -3.48 5.16 -6.45
N LEU A 63 -3.97 4.23 -7.28
CA LEU A 63 -5.41 4.04 -7.50
C LEU A 63 -6.16 3.61 -6.23
N THR A 64 -5.51 2.83 -5.37
CA THR A 64 -6.06 2.46 -4.06
C THR A 64 -6.16 3.68 -3.14
N LEU A 65 -5.14 4.55 -3.16
CA LEU A 65 -5.12 5.80 -2.39
C LEU A 65 -6.13 6.82 -2.92
N ASP A 66 -6.35 6.86 -4.24
CA ASP A 66 -7.37 7.69 -4.89
C ASP A 66 -8.79 7.18 -4.62
N GLY A 67 -8.95 5.96 -4.07
CA GLY A 67 -10.24 5.36 -3.73
C GLY A 67 -10.95 4.65 -4.89
N GLU A 68 -10.29 4.56 -6.05
CA GLU A 68 -10.77 3.85 -7.24
C GLU A 68 -10.78 2.33 -7.02
N VAL A 69 -9.91 1.82 -6.15
CA VAL A 69 -9.70 0.38 -5.95
C VAL A 69 -9.82 0.04 -4.46
N GLY A 70 -11.01 -0.39 -4.04
CA GLY A 70 -11.27 -0.83 -2.66
C GLY A 70 -11.08 -2.33 -2.41
N ASP A 71 -11.06 -3.14 -3.47
CA ASP A 71 -11.10 -4.60 -3.38
C ASP A 71 -10.02 -5.29 -4.20
N ARG A 72 -9.63 -6.48 -3.76
CA ARG A 72 -8.63 -7.31 -4.45
C ARG A 72 -9.06 -7.66 -5.88
N ALA A 73 -10.36 -7.90 -6.10
CA ALA A 73 -10.89 -8.17 -7.43
C ALA A 73 -10.86 -6.94 -8.35
N ALA A 74 -11.13 -5.75 -7.81
CA ALA A 74 -11.03 -4.49 -8.55
C ALA A 74 -9.57 -4.20 -8.93
N ALA A 75 -8.66 -4.43 -8.00
CA ALA A 75 -7.21 -4.30 -8.18
C ALA A 75 -6.71 -5.20 -9.33
N ILE A 76 -7.16 -6.46 -9.35
CA ILE A 76 -6.86 -7.42 -10.42
C ILE A 76 -7.38 -6.94 -11.78
N ARG A 77 -8.65 -6.51 -11.86
CA ARG A 77 -9.25 -6.01 -13.10
C ARG A 77 -8.51 -4.80 -13.65
N CYS A 78 -8.15 -3.87 -12.77
CA CYS A 78 -7.45 -2.66 -13.16
C CYS A 78 -6.07 -2.96 -13.77
N ILE A 79 -5.35 -3.95 -13.23
CA ILE A 79 -4.08 -4.40 -13.83
C ILE A 79 -4.30 -5.07 -15.18
N GLN A 80 -5.31 -5.93 -15.33
CA GLN A 80 -5.61 -6.58 -16.60
C GLN A 80 -6.02 -5.58 -17.69
N GLU A 81 -6.82 -4.58 -17.35
CA GLU A 81 -7.25 -3.53 -18.28
C GLU A 81 -6.08 -2.63 -18.72
N ARG A 82 -5.16 -2.31 -17.78
CA ARG A 82 -4.08 -1.36 -18.04
C ARG A 82 -2.79 -1.99 -18.57
N TYR A 83 -2.59 -3.28 -18.29
CA TYR A 83 -1.47 -4.08 -18.77
C TYR A 83 -1.96 -5.42 -19.35
N PRO A 84 -2.57 -5.39 -20.55
CA PRO A 84 -2.87 -6.62 -21.28
C PRO A 84 -1.57 -7.37 -21.63
N LEU A 85 -1.60 -8.70 -21.46
CA LEU A 85 -0.51 -9.63 -21.77
C LEU A 85 -0.36 -9.86 -23.28
#